data_AF-A0A9J5XZI8-F1
#
_entry.id   AF-A0A9J5XZI8-F1
#
_cell.length_a   1.000
_cell.length_b   1.000
_cell.length_c   1.000
_cell.angle_alpha   90.00
_cell.angle_beta   90.00
_cell.angle_gamma   90.00
#
_symmetry.space_group_name_H-M   'P 1'
#
loop_
_entity.id
_entity.type
_entity.pdbx_description
1 polymer ?
#
loop_
_entity_poly.entity_id
_entity_poly.type
_entity_poly.pdbx_seq_one_letter_code
_entity_poly.pdbx_strand_id
1 'polypeptide(L)'
;MPIKRNEFTMHQKTVQQTLLMLYFLLSYNGVEGQKKLSKLEDAELEKQLKSLNKPAVKTVKTKYEDTYDCVDFYKQRAFDHPLLKDHNFHPKAYLYSLFISLSFCSYWI
;
A
#
# COMPACT_ATOMS: atom_id res chain seq x y z
N MET A 1 10.27 14.45 -63.11
CA MET A 1 10.84 13.77 -61.92
C MET A 1 10.26 14.28 -60.57
N PRO A 2 8.93 14.33 -60.32
CA PRO A 2 8.37 14.65 -58.99
C PRO A 2 7.76 13.45 -58.24
N ILE A 3 7.41 12.37 -58.94
CA ILE A 3 6.59 11.26 -58.42
C ILE A 3 7.28 10.52 -57.26
N LYS A 4 8.58 10.19 -57.40
CA LYS A 4 9.36 9.50 -56.35
C LYS A 4 9.52 10.30 -55.05
N ARG A 5 9.54 11.64 -55.12
CA ARG A 5 9.67 12.50 -53.93
C ARG A 5 8.38 12.48 -53.10
N ASN A 6 7.23 12.52 -53.77
CA ASN A 6 5.94 12.43 -53.11
C ASN A 6 5.74 11.04 -52.49
N GLU A 7 6.12 9.97 -53.20
CA GLU A 7 6.06 8.59 -52.70
C GLU A 7 6.90 8.40 -51.43
N PHE A 8 8.13 8.92 -51.40
CA PHE A 8 9.00 8.90 -50.22
C PHE A 8 8.42 9.71 -49.05
N THR A 9 7.88 10.90 -49.32
CA THR A 9 7.27 11.76 -48.29
C THR A 9 6.00 11.16 -47.72
N MET A 10 5.21 10.46 -48.56
CA MET A 10 4.01 9.74 -48.14
C MET A 10 4.38 8.50 -47.32
N HIS A 11 5.38 7.73 -47.74
CA HIS A 11 5.89 6.59 -46.95
C HIS A 11 6.42 7.03 -45.58
N GLN A 12 7.18 8.13 -45.53
CA GLN A 12 7.70 8.66 -44.28
C GLN A 12 6.59 9.10 -43.32
N LYS A 13 5.54 9.76 -43.84
CA LYS A 13 4.35 10.12 -43.05
C LYS A 13 3.60 8.89 -42.54
N THR A 14 3.41 7.87 -43.38
CA THR A 14 2.77 6.61 -42.99
C THR A 14 3.55 5.90 -41.89
N VAL A 15 4.87 5.78 -42.02
CA VAL A 15 5.74 5.16 -41.01
C VAL A 15 5.73 5.95 -39.70
N GLN A 16 5.77 7.29 -39.77
CA GLN A 16 5.70 8.13 -38.59
C GLN A 16 4.36 7.98 -37.87
N GLN A 17 3.26 7.88 -38.63
CA GLN A 17 1.91 7.76 -38.09
C GLN A 17 1.65 6.37 -37.48
N THR A 18 2.19 5.30 -38.07
CA THR A 18 2.12 3.96 -37.47
C THR A 18 2.95 3.86 -36.18
N LEU A 19 4.13 4.50 -36.12
CA LEU A 19 4.95 4.58 -34.90
C LEU A 19 4.24 5.31 -33.76
N LEU A 20 3.59 6.44 -34.06
CA LEU A 20 2.81 7.20 -33.06
C LEU A 20 1.64 6.38 -32.50
N MET A 21 0.89 5.70 -33.37
CA MET A 21 -0.21 4.83 -32.94
C MET A 21 0.28 3.66 -32.08
N LEU A 22 1.41 3.05 -32.45
CA LEU A 22 2.01 1.97 -31.67
C LEU A 22 2.47 2.45 -30.29
N TYR A 23 3.04 3.65 -30.20
CA TYR A 23 3.44 4.26 -28.93
C TYR A 23 2.24 4.46 -27.99
N PHE A 24 1.12 4.98 -28.50
CA PHE A 24 -0.10 5.15 -27.69
C PHE A 24 -0.68 3.81 -27.19
N LEU A 25 -0.62 2.76 -28.01
CA LEU A 25 -1.07 1.41 -27.61
C LEU A 25 -0.17 0.80 -26.52
N LEU A 26 1.16 0.96 -26.63
CA LEU A 26 2.11 0.46 -25.64
C LEU A 26 2.11 1.29 -24.34
N SER A 27 1.66 2.54 -24.40
CA SER A 27 1.54 3.45 -23.26
C SER A 27 0.31 3.18 -22.39
N TYR A 28 -0.59 2.27 -22.77
CA TYR A 28 -1.83 2.03 -22.05
C TYR A 28 -1.58 1.19 -20.78
N ASN A 29 -1.29 1.86 -19.66
CA ASN A 29 -1.25 1.26 -18.32
C ASN A 29 -2.52 1.66 -17.56
N GLY A 30 -3.66 1.05 -17.89
CA GLY A 30 -4.95 1.34 -17.25
C GLY A 30 -5.45 0.14 -16.44
N VAL A 31 -5.39 0.22 -15.12
CA VAL A 31 -6.16 -0.65 -14.21
C VAL A 31 -7.06 0.26 -13.38
N GLU A 32 -8.32 0.38 -13.77
CA GLU A 32 -9.30 1.17 -13.03
C GLU A 32 -10.05 0.27 -12.04
N GLY A 33 -9.59 0.27 -10.80
CA GLY A 33 -10.21 -0.45 -9.69
C GLY A 33 -11.26 0.41 -8.98
N GLN A 34 -12.37 0.76 -9.64
CA GLN A 34 -13.53 1.35 -8.96
C GLN A 34 -14.63 0.31 -8.73
N LYS A 35 -14.61 -0.32 -7.55
CA LYS A 35 -15.77 -1.05 -7.05
C LYS A 35 -16.68 -0.07 -6.31
N LYS A 36 -17.83 0.29 -6.89
CA LYS A 36 -18.87 1.04 -6.18
C LYS A 36 -19.58 0.11 -5.21
N LEU A 37 -19.41 0.33 -3.92
CA LEU A 37 -20.13 -0.38 -2.87
C LEU A 37 -21.50 0.28 -2.63
N SER A 38 -22.46 -0.48 -2.11
CA SER A 38 -23.70 0.09 -1.58
C SER A 38 -23.46 0.70 -0.19
N LYS A 39 -24.30 1.67 0.21
CA LYS A 39 -24.19 2.32 1.53
C LYS A 39 -24.23 1.33 2.71
N LEU A 40 -24.95 0.22 2.56
CA LEU A 40 -25.04 -0.83 3.57
C LEU A 40 -23.74 -1.62 3.69
N GLU A 41 -23.17 -2.01 2.56
CA GLU A 41 -21.88 -2.70 2.53
C GLU A 41 -20.76 -1.78 3.07
N ASP A 42 -20.82 -0.48 2.78
CA ASP A 42 -19.82 0.49 3.28
C ASP A 42 -19.90 0.59 4.80
N ALA A 43 -21.11 0.71 5.35
CA ALA A 43 -21.34 0.78 6.79
C ALA A 43 -20.92 -0.51 7.52
N GLU A 44 -21.18 -1.68 6.92
CA GLU A 44 -20.73 -2.96 7.48
C GLU A 44 -19.21 -3.07 7.46
N LEU A 45 -18.57 -2.65 6.36
CA LEU A 45 -17.11 -2.62 6.25
C LEU A 45 -16.49 -1.67 7.29
N GLU A 46 -17.06 -0.48 7.48
CA GLU A 46 -16.62 0.46 8.51
C GLU A 46 -16.75 -0.12 9.92
N LYS A 47 -17.85 -0.83 10.21
CA LYS A 47 -18.04 -1.49 11.51
C LYS A 47 -16.99 -2.57 11.75
N GLN A 48 -16.69 -3.37 10.73
CA GLN A 48 -15.63 -4.36 10.78
C GLN A 48 -14.27 -3.70 10.99
N LEU A 49 -13.96 -2.62 10.26
CA LEU A 49 -12.73 -1.85 10.41
C LEU A 49 -12.58 -1.24 11.80
N LYS A 50 -13.64 -0.71 12.40
CA LYS A 50 -13.62 -0.19 13.78
C LYS A 50 -13.38 -1.30 14.81
N SER A 51 -13.96 -2.48 14.60
CA SER A 51 -13.66 -3.66 15.42
C SER A 51 -12.22 -4.14 15.20
N LEU A 52 -11.70 -3.99 13.98
CA LEU A 52 -10.35 -4.37 13.63
C LEU A 52 -9.28 -3.42 14.21
N ASN A 53 -9.55 -2.13 14.25
CA ASN A 53 -8.59 -1.12 14.68
C ASN A 53 -8.66 -0.91 16.19
N LYS A 54 -7.63 -1.39 16.90
CA LYS A 54 -7.44 -1.05 18.32
C LYS A 54 -6.80 0.34 18.42
N PRO A 55 -7.24 1.19 19.37
CA PRO A 55 -6.68 2.52 19.52
C PRO A 55 -5.20 2.46 19.93
N ALA A 56 -4.42 3.40 19.40
CA ALA A 56 -3.05 3.59 19.81
C ALA A 56 -3.00 4.04 21.28
N VAL A 57 -2.09 3.45 22.06
CA VAL A 57 -1.80 3.89 23.43
C VAL A 57 -0.95 5.16 23.39
N LYS A 58 -0.07 5.27 22.40
CA LYS A 58 0.83 6.40 22.21
C LYS A 58 1.07 6.61 20.73
N THR A 59 1.10 7.86 20.32
CA THR A 59 1.50 8.25 18.97
C THR A 59 2.84 8.97 19.04
N VAL A 60 3.83 8.50 18.30
CA VAL A 60 5.18 9.08 18.24
C VAL A 60 5.34 9.75 16.90
N LYS A 61 5.70 11.04 16.91
CA LYS A 61 6.08 11.77 15.70
C LYS A 61 7.60 11.84 15.61
N THR A 62 8.15 11.51 14.46
CA THR A 62 9.59 11.64 14.21
C THR A 62 9.93 13.07 13.81
N LYS A 63 11.23 13.38 13.85
CA LYS A 63 11.79 14.61 13.28
C LYS A 63 11.58 14.73 11.76
N TYR A 64 11.20 13.66 11.09
CA TYR A 64 10.90 13.60 9.66
C TYR A 64 9.40 13.61 9.38
N GLU A 65 8.58 13.98 10.36
CA GLU A 65 7.11 14.05 10.28
C GLU A 65 6.41 12.69 10.12
N ASP A 66 7.13 11.57 10.23
CA ASP A 66 6.50 10.25 10.31
C ASP A 66 5.74 10.10 11.62
N THR A 67 4.54 9.52 11.55
CA THR A 67 3.69 9.29 12.72
C THR A 67 3.52 7.79 12.94
N TYR A 68 3.92 7.31 14.13
CA TYR A 68 3.80 5.91 14.54
C TYR A 68 2.83 5.74 15.68
N ASP A 69 1.82 4.92 15.48
CA ASP A 69 0.85 4.54 16.51
C ASP A 69 1.30 3.26 17.23
N CYS A 70 1.72 3.42 18.47
CA CYS A 70 2.13 2.33 19.36
C CYS A 70 0.91 1.69 20.00
N VAL A 71 0.81 0.37 19.91
CA VAL A 71 -0.15 -0.46 20.64
C VAL A 71 0.58 -1.37 21.61
N ASP A 72 -0.03 -1.64 22.77
CA ASP A 72 0.50 -2.59 23.76
C ASP A 72 0.67 -3.96 23.11
N PHE A 73 1.85 -4.56 23.30
CA PHE A 73 2.20 -5.87 22.74
C PHE A 73 1.13 -6.92 23.08
N TYR A 74 0.78 -7.10 24.35
CA TYR A 74 -0.19 -8.11 24.76
C TYR A 74 -1.61 -7.82 24.27
N LYS A 75 -1.87 -6.59 23.82
CA LYS A 75 -3.16 -6.16 23.26
C LYS A 75 -3.16 -6.15 21.74
N GLN A 76 -2.08 -6.55 21.07
CA GLN A 76 -2.06 -6.67 19.61
C GLN A 76 -3.14 -7.63 19.15
N ARG A 77 -3.72 -7.33 17.98
CA ARG A 77 -4.83 -8.11 17.42
C ARG A 77 -4.46 -9.56 17.09
N ALA A 78 -3.18 -9.84 16.85
CA ALA A 78 -2.68 -11.19 16.65
C ALA A 78 -3.04 -12.12 17.82
N PHE A 79 -3.05 -11.60 19.06
CA PHE A 79 -3.34 -12.36 20.27
C PHE A 79 -4.84 -12.62 20.51
N ASP A 80 -5.73 -12.01 19.71
CA ASP A 80 -7.15 -12.35 19.75
C ASP A 80 -7.41 -13.74 19.13
N HIS A 81 -6.44 -14.28 18.38
CA HIS A 81 -6.51 -15.60 17.77
C HIS A 81 -6.45 -16.71 18.84
N PRO A 82 -7.39 -17.68 18.87
CA PRO A 82 -7.47 -18.70 19.90
C PRO A 82 -6.18 -19.48 20.13
N LEU A 83 -5.43 -19.76 19.05
CA LEU A 83 -4.15 -20.48 19.11
C LEU A 83 -3.02 -19.72 19.82
N LEU A 84 -3.17 -18.40 20.01
CA LEU A 84 -2.14 -17.54 20.58
C LEU A 84 -2.50 -17.00 21.97
N LYS A 85 -3.71 -17.31 22.50
CA LYS A 85 -4.19 -16.80 23.79
C LYS A 85 -3.39 -17.33 24.98
N ASP A 86 -2.96 -18.58 24.92
CA ASP A 86 -2.27 -19.27 26.02
C ASP A 86 -0.77 -19.49 25.73
N HIS A 87 -0.25 -18.81 24.72
CA HIS A 87 1.15 -18.91 24.37
C HIS A 87 2.01 -18.07 25.33
N ASN A 88 2.82 -18.73 26.15
CA ASN A 88 3.79 -18.07 27.03
C ASN A 88 4.97 -17.52 26.22
N PHE A 89 4.90 -16.23 25.89
CA PHE A 89 5.97 -15.52 25.22
C PHE A 89 7.11 -15.21 26.20
N HIS A 90 8.25 -15.89 26.06
CA HIS A 90 9.43 -15.66 26.90
C HIS A 90 10.18 -14.38 26.47
N PRO A 91 10.31 -13.35 27.33
CA PRO A 91 10.91 -12.05 26.99
C PRO A 91 12.33 -12.12 26.39
N LYS A 92 13.08 -13.19 26.69
CA LYS A 92 14.46 -13.38 26.23
C LYS A 92 14.59 -13.57 24.72
N ALA A 93 13.61 -14.19 24.06
CA ALA A 93 13.57 -14.29 22.60
C ALA A 93 13.21 -12.95 21.93
N TYR A 94 12.58 -12.06 22.69
CA TYR A 94 12.12 -10.76 22.21
C TYR A 94 13.20 -9.71 22.25
N LEU A 95 14.13 -9.69 23.21
CA LEU A 95 15.14 -8.63 23.31
C LEU A 95 15.68 -8.17 21.94
N TYR A 96 16.08 -9.08 21.05
CA TYR A 96 16.53 -8.74 19.68
C TYR A 96 15.46 -8.25 18.69
N SER A 97 14.21 -8.76 18.73
CA SER A 97 13.11 -8.33 17.84
C SER A 97 12.43 -7.05 18.36
N LEU A 98 12.34 -6.95 19.68
CA LEU A 98 11.97 -5.80 20.47
C LEU A 98 12.93 -4.66 20.07
N PHE A 99 14.26 -4.81 20.07
CA PHE A 99 15.19 -3.74 19.65
C PHE A 99 14.89 -3.10 18.27
N ILE A 100 14.30 -3.81 17.30
CA ILE A 100 14.03 -3.29 15.95
C ILE A 100 12.71 -2.48 15.90
N SER A 101 11.67 -2.86 16.65
CA SER A 101 10.43 -2.06 16.74
C SER A 101 10.45 -1.03 17.89
N LEU A 102 11.26 -1.30 18.91
CA LEU A 102 11.38 -0.49 20.12
C LEU A 102 12.17 0.81 19.92
N SER A 103 12.98 0.92 18.86
CA SER A 103 13.75 2.15 18.66
C SER A 103 12.85 3.40 18.59
N PHE A 104 11.57 3.22 18.20
CA PHE A 104 10.56 4.30 18.17
C PHE A 104 9.53 4.26 19.31
N CYS A 105 9.05 3.10 19.75
CA CYS A 105 8.02 3.05 20.81
C CYS A 105 8.54 2.98 22.25
N SER A 106 9.86 2.87 22.46
CA SER A 106 10.36 2.25 23.71
C SER A 106 11.54 2.95 24.36
N TYR A 107 11.85 4.15 23.88
CA TYR A 107 12.57 5.09 24.71
C TYR A 107 11.77 5.54 25.95
N TRP A 108 10.57 4.99 26.21
CA TRP A 108 9.85 5.21 27.47
C TRP A 108 8.76 4.16 27.77
N ILE A 109 9.18 2.97 28.18
CA ILE A 109 8.59 2.20 29.29
C ILE A 109 9.74 1.89 30.23
#